data_AF-A0A066XP53-F1
#
_entry.id   AF-A0A066XP53-F1
#
_cell.length_a   1.000
_cell.length_b   1.000
_cell.length_c   1.000
_cell.angle_alpha   90.00
_cell.angle_beta   90.00
_cell.angle_gamma   90.00
#
_symmetry.space_group_name_H-M   'P 1'
#
loop_
_entity.id
_entity.type
_entity.pdbx_description
1 polymer ?
#
loop_
_entity_poly.entity_id
_entity_poly.type
_entity_poly.pdbx_seq_one_letter_code
_entity_poly.pdbx_strand_id
1 'polypeptide(L)'
;MKTFFQSLVSRILKRQGILIFIDAIDECGEDLALQLIEYLKQLLADFPLGDFGVNVCFSCRDDLTIGLDGVPTIVLDMENKADIDMYVQGRLPSTQDFDLRRLVSSQAQGEFTRASIAVQQVLRMKRRGHSAAKIKRETERILQPVDHH
;
A
#
# COMPACT_ATOMS: atom_id res chain seq x y z
N MET A 1 9.67 -23.56 17.52
CA MET A 1 8.77 -22.74 16.67
C MET A 1 9.20 -22.78 15.20
N LYS A 2 10.44 -22.38 14.85
CA LYS A 2 10.97 -22.42 13.47
C LYS A 2 10.87 -23.81 12.78
N THR A 3 11.29 -24.87 13.48
CA THR A 3 11.24 -26.25 12.97
C THR A 3 9.82 -26.76 12.69
N PHE A 4 8.86 -26.36 13.52
CA PHE A 4 7.45 -26.69 13.32
C PHE A 4 6.89 -25.96 12.09
N PHE A 5 7.21 -24.68 11.93
CA PHE A 5 6.82 -23.89 10.77
C PHE A 5 7.38 -24.48 9.47
N GLN A 6 8.67 -24.81 9.43
CA GLN A 6 9.31 -25.50 8.30
C GLN A 6 8.61 -26.82 7.94
N SER A 7 8.28 -27.64 8.94
CA SER A 7 7.57 -28.91 8.73
C SER A 7 6.16 -28.71 8.16
N LEU A 8 5.43 -27.69 8.64
CA LEU A 8 4.11 -27.32 8.11
C LEU A 8 4.20 -26.86 6.65
N VAL A 9 5.13 -25.95 6.35
CA VAL A 9 5.39 -25.46 4.99
C VAL A 9 5.69 -26.62 4.06
N SER A 10 6.61 -27.52 4.44
CA SER A 10 6.95 -28.73 3.66
C SER A 10 5.74 -29.62 3.38
N ARG A 11 4.84 -29.80 4.37
CA ARG A 11 3.63 -30.61 4.19
C ARG A 11 2.62 -29.98 3.24
N ILE A 12 2.44 -28.67 3.30
CA ILE A 12 1.48 -27.93 2.45
C ILE A 12 1.99 -27.88 1.00
N LEU A 13 3.29 -27.64 0.81
CA LEU A 13 3.92 -27.58 -0.51
C LEU A 13 3.78 -28.86 -1.34
N LYS A 14 3.55 -30.01 -0.70
CA LYS A 14 3.24 -31.26 -1.42
C LYS A 14 1.91 -31.22 -2.20
N ARG A 15 1.07 -30.21 -1.98
CA ARG A 15 -0.29 -30.13 -2.53
C ARG A 15 -0.62 -28.79 -3.18
N GLN A 16 -0.01 -27.70 -2.71
CA GLN A 16 -0.31 -26.34 -3.19
C GLN A 16 0.84 -25.37 -2.88
N GLY A 17 0.92 -24.28 -3.65
CA GLY A 17 1.82 -23.17 -3.35
C GLY A 17 1.40 -22.39 -2.11
N ILE A 18 2.35 -21.66 -1.52
CA ILE A 18 2.15 -20.84 -0.32
C ILE A 18 2.55 -19.41 -0.64
N LEU A 19 1.70 -18.45 -0.27
CA LEU A 19 2.05 -17.03 -0.22
C LEU A 19 2.10 -16.60 1.25
N ILE A 20 3.26 -16.11 1.68
CA ILE A 20 3.45 -15.50 3.00
C ILE A 20 3.47 -13.99 2.78
N PHE A 21 2.50 -13.29 3.37
CA PHE A 21 2.45 -11.84 3.36
C PHE A 21 2.72 -11.32 4.76
N ILE A 22 3.75 -10.49 4.91
CA ILE A 22 4.12 -9.84 6.17
C ILE A 22 3.81 -8.36 6.03
N ASP A 23 2.87 -7.91 6.85
CA ASP A 23 2.44 -6.52 6.85
C ASP A 23 3.32 -5.67 7.76
N ALA A 24 3.64 -4.45 7.31
CA ALA A 24 4.36 -3.41 8.05
C ALA A 24 5.65 -3.90 8.75
N ILE A 25 6.56 -4.51 7.98
CA ILE A 25 7.78 -5.10 8.51
C ILE A 25 8.68 -4.06 9.22
N ASP A 26 8.57 -2.79 8.85
CA ASP A 26 9.25 -1.66 9.49
C ASP A 26 8.83 -1.44 10.96
N GLU A 27 7.62 -1.83 11.36
CA GLU A 27 7.12 -1.63 12.73
C GLU A 27 7.80 -2.56 13.77
N CYS A 28 8.55 -3.58 13.34
CA CYS A 28 9.23 -4.52 14.23
C CYS A 28 10.67 -4.10 14.60
N GLY A 29 11.16 -3.01 14.03
CA GLY A 29 12.54 -2.53 14.19
C GLY A 29 13.52 -3.18 13.21
N GLU A 30 14.54 -2.43 12.82
CA GLU A 30 15.48 -2.79 11.74
C GLU A 30 16.16 -4.16 11.95
N ASP A 31 16.76 -4.39 13.13
CA ASP A 31 17.46 -5.64 13.42
C ASP A 31 16.56 -6.89 13.31
N LEU A 32 15.31 -6.76 13.79
CA LEU A 32 14.36 -7.88 13.76
C LEU A 32 13.82 -8.11 12.34
N ALA A 33 13.58 -7.03 11.60
CA ALA A 33 13.20 -7.08 10.19
C ALA A 33 14.26 -7.82 9.36
N LEU A 34 15.54 -7.49 9.55
CA LEU A 34 16.66 -8.14 8.85
C LEU A 34 16.77 -9.63 9.20
N GLN A 35 16.71 -9.97 10.48
CA GLN A 35 16.73 -11.37 10.92
C GLN A 35 15.56 -12.18 10.34
N LEU A 36 14.39 -11.56 10.22
CA LEU A 36 13.21 -12.21 9.62
C LEU A 36 13.39 -12.42 8.11
N ILE A 37 13.90 -11.41 7.39
CA ILE A 37 14.19 -11.49 5.96
C ILE A 37 15.22 -12.60 5.68
N GLU A 38 16.32 -12.64 6.44
CA GLU A 38 17.35 -13.67 6.30
C GLU A 38 16.79 -15.08 6.54
N TYR A 39 16.00 -15.24 7.60
CA TYR A 39 15.34 -16.51 7.90
C TYR A 39 14.41 -16.96 6.77
N LEU A 40 13.63 -16.03 6.19
CA LEU A 40 12.73 -16.35 5.08
C LEU A 40 13.50 -16.65 3.80
N LYS A 41 14.61 -15.97 3.51
CA LYS A 41 15.50 -16.31 2.39
C LYS A 41 16.07 -17.72 2.52
N GLN A 42 16.53 -18.09 3.72
CA GLN A 42 16.99 -19.46 4.00
C GLN A 42 15.87 -20.48 3.83
N LEU A 43 14.67 -20.17 4.35
CA LEU A 43 13.50 -21.01 4.18
C LEU A 43 13.16 -21.24 2.70
N LEU A 44 13.23 -20.21 1.86
CA LEU A 44 13.00 -20.31 0.42
C LEU A 44 14.07 -21.18 -0.26
N ALA A 45 15.33 -21.07 0.15
CA ALA A 45 16.41 -21.89 -0.40
C ALA A 45 16.26 -23.38 -0.06
N ASP A 46 15.66 -23.71 1.09
CA ASP A 46 15.41 -25.10 1.52
C ASP A 46 14.32 -25.81 0.70
N PHE A 47 13.50 -25.06 -0.04
CA PHE A 47 12.42 -25.60 -0.87
C PHE A 47 12.72 -25.36 -2.36
N PRO A 48 13.32 -26.33 -3.06
CA PRO A 48 13.63 -26.20 -4.48
C PRO A 48 12.36 -25.98 -5.32
N LEU A 49 12.54 -25.32 -6.47
CA LEU A 49 11.50 -25.05 -7.47
C LEU A 49 10.85 -26.35 -7.97
N GLY A 50 9.78 -26.79 -7.29
CA GLY A 50 8.84 -27.79 -7.79
C GLY A 50 7.58 -27.11 -8.35
N ASP A 51 6.54 -27.91 -8.68
CA ASP A 51 5.27 -27.39 -9.20
C ASP A 51 4.57 -26.40 -8.24
N PHE A 52 4.89 -26.48 -6.94
CA PHE A 52 4.38 -25.60 -5.90
C PHE A 52 5.53 -24.96 -5.13
N GLY A 53 5.59 -23.63 -5.19
CA GLY A 53 6.61 -22.83 -4.50
C GLY A 53 6.08 -22.08 -3.27
N VAL A 54 7.02 -21.52 -2.51
CA VAL A 54 6.72 -20.52 -1.47
C VAL A 54 7.07 -19.15 -2.05
N ASN A 55 6.14 -18.21 -1.98
CA ASN A 55 6.36 -16.80 -2.28
C ASN A 55 6.26 -16.01 -0.99
N VAL A 56 7.11 -15.01 -0.84
CA VAL A 56 7.10 -14.11 0.33
C VAL A 56 6.99 -12.68 -0.17
N CYS A 57 6.08 -11.93 0.43
CA CYS A 57 5.89 -10.51 0.16
C CYS A 57 5.88 -9.75 1.48
N PHE A 58 6.47 -8.56 1.45
CA PHE A 58 6.55 -7.65 2.59
C PHE A 58 5.89 -6.32 2.20
N SER A 59 5.21 -5.67 3.13
CA SER A 59 4.88 -4.25 3.02
C SER A 59 5.69 -3.45 4.05
N CYS A 60 6.09 -2.24 3.68
CA CYS A 60 6.71 -1.27 4.58
C CYS A 60 6.26 0.16 4.23
N ARG A 61 6.27 1.07 5.20
CA ARG A 61 5.95 2.50 4.97
C ARG A 61 7.18 3.33 4.58
N ASP A 62 8.32 2.99 5.17
CA ASP A 62 9.62 3.59 4.84
C ASP A 62 10.41 2.66 3.93
N ASP A 63 11.32 3.21 3.11
CA ASP A 63 12.20 2.42 2.23
C ASP A 63 13.05 1.48 3.08
N LEU A 64 12.62 0.22 3.22
CA LEU A 64 13.42 -0.85 3.78
C LEU A 64 14.52 -1.19 2.79
N THR A 65 15.52 -0.32 2.72
CA THR A 65 16.60 -0.39 1.74
C THR A 65 17.58 -1.51 2.09
N ILE A 66 17.48 -2.07 3.29
CA ILE A 66 18.46 -2.99 3.86
C ILE A 66 17.94 -4.42 3.74
N GLY A 67 18.73 -5.30 3.11
CA GLY A 67 18.47 -6.73 3.04
C GLY A 67 17.54 -7.19 1.91
N LEU A 68 17.03 -6.29 1.06
CA LEU A 68 16.15 -6.60 -0.07
C LEU A 68 16.82 -6.48 -1.46
N ASP A 69 18.15 -6.51 -1.53
CA ASP A 69 18.89 -6.45 -2.80
C ASP A 69 18.40 -7.50 -3.80
N GLY A 70 17.99 -7.04 -4.98
CA GLY A 70 17.48 -7.89 -6.07
C GLY A 70 16.05 -8.41 -5.88
N VAL A 71 15.35 -7.99 -4.83
CA VAL A 71 13.92 -8.31 -4.65
C VAL A 71 13.08 -7.30 -5.46
N PRO A 72 12.10 -7.75 -6.26
CA PRO A 72 11.18 -6.85 -6.93
C PRO A 72 10.39 -6.01 -5.91
N THR A 73 10.49 -4.68 -6.02
CA THR A 73 9.81 -3.72 -5.14
C THR A 73 8.73 -2.98 -5.92
N ILE A 74 7.54 -2.87 -5.32
CA ILE A 74 6.44 -2.06 -5.84
C ILE A 74 6.36 -0.79 -4.98
N VAL A 75 6.58 0.36 -5.61
CA VAL A 75 6.44 1.67 -4.94
C VAL A 75 5.06 2.22 -5.25
N LEU A 76 4.14 2.10 -4.27
CA LEU A 76 2.72 2.42 -4.46
C LEU A 76 2.48 3.87 -4.93
N ASP A 77 3.32 4.81 -4.50
CA ASP A 77 3.17 6.23 -4.83
C ASP A 77 3.31 6.51 -6.34
N MET A 78 4.08 5.68 -7.04
CA MET A 78 4.28 5.80 -8.49
C MET A 78 3.21 5.05 -9.30
N GLU A 79 2.72 3.93 -8.77
CA GLU A 79 1.83 3.02 -9.51
C GLU A 79 0.35 3.43 -9.41
N ASN A 80 -0.08 4.00 -8.29
CA ASN A 80 -1.52 4.21 -8.03
C ASN A 80 -2.13 5.44 -8.72
N LYS A 81 -1.35 6.26 -9.42
CA LYS A 81 -1.83 7.55 -9.94
C LYS A 81 -3.03 7.40 -10.87
N ALA A 82 -2.96 6.46 -11.82
CA ALA A 82 -4.03 6.23 -12.79
C ALA A 82 -5.31 5.71 -12.11
N ASP A 83 -5.16 4.83 -11.11
CA ASP A 83 -6.29 4.29 -10.37
C ASP A 83 -6.96 5.36 -9.49
N ILE A 84 -6.17 6.25 -8.88
CA ILE A 84 -6.70 7.41 -8.16
C ILE A 84 -7.46 8.33 -9.10
N ASP A 85 -6.90 8.66 -10.27
CA ASP A 85 -7.58 9.49 -11.27
C ASP A 85 -8.92 8.89 -11.69
N MET A 86 -8.94 7.59 -11.99
CA MET A 86 -10.14 6.85 -12.35
C MET A 86 -11.16 6.84 -11.21
N TYR A 87 -10.72 6.58 -9.97
CA TYR A 87 -11.58 6.59 -8.79
C TYR A 87 -12.22 7.97 -8.55
N VAL A 88 -11.41 9.03 -8.57
CA VAL A 88 -11.86 10.40 -8.32
C VAL A 88 -12.84 10.84 -9.42
N GLN A 89 -12.54 10.54 -10.69
CA GLN A 89 -13.44 10.81 -11.80
C GLN A 89 -14.78 10.08 -11.68
N GLY A 90 -14.77 8.79 -11.32
CA GLY A 90 -15.98 8.00 -11.13
C GLY A 90 -16.85 8.49 -9.97
N ARG A 91 -16.24 9.06 -8.92
CA ARG A 91 -16.96 9.54 -7.73
C ARG A 91 -17.44 10.98 -7.82
N LEU A 92 -16.82 11.81 -8.64
CA LEU A 92 -17.16 13.23 -8.79
C LEU A 92 -17.54 13.55 -10.25
N PRO A 93 -18.60 12.98 -10.84
CA PRO A 93 -18.82 12.97 -12.29
C PRO A 93 -19.21 14.32 -12.93
N SER A 94 -19.55 15.35 -12.15
CA SER A 94 -19.95 16.66 -12.68
C SER A 94 -18.77 17.41 -13.30
N THR A 95 -18.99 18.11 -14.42
CA THR A 95 -17.99 18.98 -15.07
C THR A 95 -17.53 20.12 -14.15
N GLN A 96 -18.40 20.56 -13.24
CA GLN A 96 -18.09 21.57 -12.22
C GLN A 96 -17.06 21.08 -11.18
N ASP A 97 -16.76 19.78 -11.16
CA ASP A 97 -15.83 19.17 -10.21
C ASP A 97 -14.40 19.11 -10.74
N PHE A 98 -14.14 19.57 -11.97
CA PHE A 98 -12.85 19.44 -12.63
C PHE A 98 -11.67 19.88 -11.74
N ASP A 99 -11.78 21.07 -11.13
CA ASP A 99 -10.73 21.60 -10.25
C ASP A 99 -10.56 20.76 -8.96
N LEU A 100 -11.66 20.25 -8.40
CA LEU A 100 -11.63 19.38 -7.23
C LEU A 100 -11.01 18.02 -7.55
N ARG A 101 -11.33 17.44 -8.70
CA ARG A 101 -10.71 16.18 -9.15
C ARG A 101 -9.21 16.35 -9.28
N ARG A 102 -8.77 17.39 -10.00
CA ARG A 102 -7.36 17.68 -10.21
C ARG A 102 -6.63 17.90 -8.89
N LEU A 103 -7.25 18.65 -7.97
CA LEU A 103 -6.71 18.87 -6.63
C LEU A 103 -6.51 17.53 -5.89
N VAL A 104 -7.56 16.72 -5.77
CA VAL A 104 -7.51 15.44 -5.05
C VAL A 104 -6.48 14.50 -5.68
N SER A 105 -6.51 14.31 -6.99
CA SER A 105 -5.56 13.45 -7.69
C SER A 105 -4.11 13.89 -7.51
N SER A 106 -3.83 15.19 -7.61
CA SER A 106 -2.46 15.71 -7.49
C SER A 106 -1.92 15.67 -6.06
N GLN A 107 -2.78 15.87 -5.06
CA GLN A 107 -2.38 16.01 -3.66
C GLN A 107 -2.57 14.73 -2.85
N ALA A 108 -3.17 13.69 -3.44
CA ALA A 108 -3.18 12.36 -2.84
C ALA A 108 -1.80 11.69 -2.89
N GLN A 109 -0.87 12.16 -3.74
CA GLN A 109 0.52 11.68 -3.81
C GLN A 109 0.65 10.16 -3.97
N GLY A 110 -0.30 9.51 -4.64
CA GLY A 110 -0.32 8.05 -4.82
C GLY A 110 -0.92 7.26 -3.64
N GLU A 111 -1.25 7.95 -2.54
CA GLU A 111 -1.96 7.36 -1.40
C GLU A 111 -3.47 7.32 -1.65
N PHE A 112 -3.97 6.14 -2.02
CA PHE A 112 -5.39 5.94 -2.30
C PHE A 112 -6.29 6.29 -1.10
N THR A 113 -5.81 6.06 0.12
CA THR A 113 -6.52 6.42 1.36
C THR A 113 -6.78 7.93 1.43
N ARG A 114 -5.78 8.77 1.14
CA ARG A 114 -5.95 10.24 1.12
C ARG A 114 -6.96 10.68 0.08
N ALA A 115 -6.87 10.13 -1.13
CA ALA A 115 -7.85 10.40 -2.18
C ALA A 115 -9.28 10.02 -1.73
N SER A 116 -9.44 8.85 -1.12
CA SER A 116 -10.74 8.34 -0.69
C SER A 116 -11.38 9.20 0.41
N ILE A 117 -10.60 9.64 1.41
CA ILE A 117 -11.06 10.50 2.50
C ILE A 117 -11.48 11.86 1.95
N ALA A 118 -10.67 12.45 1.07
CA ALA A 118 -10.96 13.74 0.45
C ALA A 118 -12.26 13.66 -0.39
N VAL A 119 -12.40 12.65 -1.25
CA VAL A 119 -13.63 12.43 -2.05
C VAL A 119 -14.86 12.25 -1.17
N GLN A 120 -14.77 11.44 -0.11
CA GLN A 120 -15.88 11.23 0.82
C GLN A 120 -16.32 12.54 1.48
N GLN A 121 -15.36 13.37 1.89
CA GLN A 121 -15.66 14.68 2.48
C GLN A 121 -16.30 15.62 1.46
N VAL A 122 -15.78 15.72 0.24
CA VAL A 122 -16.36 16.54 -0.85
C VAL A 122 -17.82 16.15 -1.06
N LEU A 123 -18.09 14.85 -1.21
CA LEU A 123 -19.45 14.35 -1.39
C LEU A 123 -20.36 14.69 -0.21
N ARG A 124 -19.85 14.56 1.02
CA ARG A 124 -20.60 14.92 2.24
C ARG A 124 -20.96 16.41 2.26
N MET A 125 -20.03 17.29 1.91
CA MET A 125 -20.24 18.74 1.94
C MET A 125 -21.20 19.21 0.84
N LYS A 126 -21.12 18.62 -0.37
CA LYS A 126 -22.09 18.88 -1.44
C LYS A 126 -23.51 18.52 -1.05
N ARG A 127 -23.72 17.33 -0.45
CA ARG A 127 -25.03 16.92 0.07
C ARG A 127 -25.59 17.88 1.11
N ARG A 128 -24.71 18.58 1.83
CA ARG A 128 -25.07 19.60 2.83
C ARG A 128 -25.14 21.02 2.24
N GLY A 129 -25.16 21.18 0.91
CA GLY A 129 -25.30 22.47 0.24
C GLY A 129 -24.16 23.47 0.48
N HIS A 130 -22.95 22.99 0.81
CA HIS A 130 -21.81 23.88 1.03
C HIS A 130 -21.36 24.52 -0.29
N SER A 131 -20.89 25.77 -0.22
CA SER A 131 -20.34 26.47 -1.39
C SER A 131 -19.07 25.80 -1.91
N ALA A 132 -18.83 25.89 -3.23
CA ALA A 132 -17.64 25.34 -3.87
C ALA A 132 -16.34 25.84 -3.23
N ALA A 133 -16.28 27.13 -2.85
CA ALA A 133 -15.13 27.71 -2.17
C ALA A 133 -14.85 27.06 -0.80
N LYS A 134 -15.90 26.76 -0.02
CA LYS A 134 -15.76 26.10 1.29
C LYS A 134 -15.32 24.64 1.12
N ILE A 135 -15.86 23.94 0.12
CA ILE A 135 -15.47 22.56 -0.21
C ILE A 135 -14.01 22.50 -0.61
N LYS A 136 -13.56 23.38 -1.51
CA LYS A 136 -12.18 23.45 -1.97
C LYS A 136 -11.22 23.66 -0.80
N ARG A 137 -11.47 24.65 0.05
CA ARG A 137 -10.64 24.96 1.22
C ARG A 137 -10.51 23.77 2.18
N GLU A 138 -11.61 23.07 2.47
CA GLU A 138 -11.55 21.90 3.36
C GLU A 138 -10.83 20.71 2.70
N THR A 139 -10.99 20.55 1.38
CA THR A 139 -10.28 19.53 0.61
C THR A 139 -8.77 19.79 0.65
N GLU A 140 -8.35 21.04 0.46
CA GLU A 140 -6.94 21.45 0.60
C GLU A 140 -6.42 21.14 2.01
N ARG A 141 -7.18 21.46 3.06
CA ARG A 141 -6.82 21.18 4.46
C ARG A 141 -6.60 19.70 4.74
N ILE A 142 -7.47 18.83 4.22
CA ILE A 142 -7.36 17.37 4.40
C ILE A 142 -6.15 16.80 3.67
N LEU A 143 -5.80 17.40 2.52
CA LEU A 143 -4.72 16.92 1.67
C LEU A 143 -3.37 17.59 1.98
N GLN A 144 -3.30 18.45 3.01
CA GLN A 144 -2.02 19.02 3.45
C GLN A 144 -1.03 17.89 3.76
N PRO A 145 0.25 18.04 3.36
CA PRO A 145 1.30 17.14 3.80
C PRO A 145 1.31 17.13 5.33
N VAL A 146 1.43 15.96 5.94
CA VAL A 146 1.75 15.87 7.36
C VAL A 146 3.22 16.25 7.49
N ASP A 147 3.53 17.34 8.19
CA ASP A 147 4.91 17.69 8.49
C ASP A 147 5.53 16.54 9.31
N HIS A 148 6.41 15.76 8.68
CA HIS A 148 7.28 14.83 9.37
C HIS A 148 8.40 15.66 10.01
N HIS A 149 8.27 15.93 11.31
CA HIS A 149 9.36 16.45 12.15
C HIS A 149 10.15 15.30 12.76
#